data_AF-A0A1G7KI46-F1
#
_entry.id   AF-A0A1G7KI46-F1
#
_cell.length_a   1.000
_cell.length_b   1.000
_cell.length_c   1.000
_cell.angle_alpha   90.00
_cell.angle_beta   90.00
_cell.angle_gamma   90.00
#
_symmetry.space_group_name_H-M   'P 1'
#
loop_
_entity.id
_entity.type
_entity.pdbx_description
1 polymer ?
#
loop_
_entity_poly.entity_id
_entity_poly.type
_entity_poly.pdbx_seq_one_letter_code
_entity_poly.pdbx_strand_id
1 'polypeptide(L)'
;MGKLEKDAASVFQRQKERAIKLNWCGDARKLDDEYWAAEAGRHRCELKAPEHTWANCIKEWRSDAKIQKRLSPGTKRSYNREFEKILDKNADKSMSATTRQAMRKKHIAMSETPRAADWMLQSVSILWNFAKDQLDWPFGDNPAARMEKYGAQKEFRAWPGWMLDALDDAPEVVRIAGGLIRGTGQRPSAAIAMLRKSEIAYR
;
A
#
# COMPACT_ATOMS: atom_id res chain seq x y z
N MET A 1 -72.26 18.32 8.34
CA MET A 1 -71.23 17.57 9.11
C MET A 1 -70.89 16.33 8.30
N GLY A 2 -69.68 16.02 7.86
CA GLY A 2 -68.37 16.65 7.94
C GLY A 2 -67.46 15.97 6.90
N LYS A 3 -66.55 16.78 6.37
CA LYS A 3 -65.43 16.45 5.46
C LYS A 3 -64.64 15.22 5.92
N LEU A 4 -63.99 14.54 4.97
CA LEU A 4 -62.52 14.34 4.96
C LEU A 4 -62.11 13.55 3.70
N GLU A 5 -62.04 14.23 2.56
CA GLU A 5 -61.06 13.89 1.53
C GLU A 5 -59.67 14.17 2.13
N LYS A 6 -58.80 13.16 2.18
CA LYS A 6 -57.40 13.34 2.56
C LYS A 6 -56.57 13.43 1.29
N ASP A 7 -56.07 14.64 1.09
CA ASP A 7 -55.13 15.06 0.06
C ASP A 7 -53.92 14.11 -0.04
N ALA A 8 -53.74 13.53 -1.24
CA ALA A 8 -52.49 12.91 -1.64
C ALA A 8 -51.49 14.04 -1.97
N ALA A 9 -50.75 14.50 -0.96
CA ALA A 9 -49.65 15.43 -1.13
C ALA A 9 -48.51 14.76 -1.92
N SER A 10 -48.50 14.97 -3.23
CA SER A 10 -47.36 14.74 -4.12
C SER A 10 -46.17 15.58 -3.65
N VAL A 11 -45.14 14.92 -3.12
CA VAL A 11 -43.84 15.54 -2.82
C VAL A 11 -43.11 15.73 -4.14
N PHE A 12 -43.24 16.89 -4.76
CA PHE A 12 -42.37 17.32 -5.86
C PHE A 12 -40.95 17.50 -5.31
N GLN A 13 -40.09 16.49 -5.50
CA GLN A 13 -38.65 16.63 -5.30
C GLN A 13 -38.11 17.62 -6.33
N ARG A 14 -37.79 18.83 -5.87
CA ARG A 14 -37.14 19.89 -6.66
C ARG A 14 -35.77 19.35 -7.13
N GLN A 15 -35.66 18.95 -8.40
CA GLN A 15 -34.38 18.53 -8.97
C GLN A 15 -33.42 19.73 -8.92
N LYS A 16 -32.25 19.54 -8.29
CA LYS A 16 -31.19 20.55 -8.27
C LYS A 16 -30.57 20.60 -9.67
N GLU A 17 -31.03 21.51 -10.50
CA GLU A 17 -30.39 21.84 -11.77
C GLU A 17 -29.00 22.43 -11.49
N ARG A 18 -27.98 21.90 -12.17
CA ARG A 18 -26.61 22.41 -12.13
C ARG A 18 -26.21 22.84 -13.53
N ALA A 19 -25.85 24.10 -13.68
CA ALA A 19 -25.35 24.63 -14.94
C ALA A 19 -23.85 24.32 -15.09
N ILE A 20 -23.48 23.65 -16.19
CA ILE A 20 -22.09 23.39 -16.56
C ILE A 20 -21.76 24.30 -17.74
N LYS A 21 -20.72 25.11 -17.58
CA LYS A 21 -20.25 25.99 -18.64
C LYS A 21 -19.25 25.22 -19.51
N LEU A 22 -19.66 24.90 -20.73
CA LEU A 22 -18.79 24.30 -21.74
C LEU A 22 -17.82 25.38 -22.26
N ASN A 23 -16.52 25.09 -22.21
CA ASN A 23 -15.45 26.01 -22.62
C ASN A 23 -14.86 25.58 -23.97
N TRP A 24 -15.65 25.78 -25.02
CA TRP A 24 -15.32 25.32 -26.37
C TRP A 24 -14.46 26.30 -27.19
N CYS A 25 -14.13 27.49 -26.65
CA CYS A 25 -13.22 28.50 -27.25
C CYS A 25 -13.46 28.81 -28.75
N GLY A 26 -14.67 28.66 -29.28
CA GLY A 26 -14.98 28.89 -30.69
C GLY A 26 -14.78 27.69 -31.62
N ASP A 27 -14.38 26.53 -31.11
CA ASP A 27 -14.19 25.29 -31.88
C ASP A 27 -15.41 24.35 -31.76
N ALA A 28 -16.11 24.14 -32.89
CA ALA A 28 -17.31 23.33 -32.95
C ALA A 28 -17.09 21.85 -32.59
N ARG A 29 -15.89 21.29 -32.83
CA ARG A 29 -15.58 19.90 -32.47
C ARG A 29 -15.41 19.74 -30.96
N LYS A 30 -14.76 20.70 -30.32
CA LYS A 30 -14.64 20.73 -28.85
C LYS A 30 -15.99 20.92 -28.17
N LEU A 31 -16.89 21.69 -28.77
CA LEU A 31 -18.24 21.83 -28.26
C LEU A 31 -18.98 20.50 -28.26
N ASP A 32 -18.91 19.74 -29.36
CA ASP A 32 -19.54 18.41 -29.46
C ASP A 32 -18.93 17.44 -28.44
N ASP A 33 -17.60 17.39 -28.32
CA ASP A 33 -16.91 16.56 -27.32
C ASP A 33 -17.28 16.92 -25.88
N GLU A 34 -17.29 18.20 -25.52
CA GLU A 34 -17.64 18.66 -24.16
C GLU A 34 -19.13 18.48 -23.87
N TYR A 35 -19.99 18.66 -24.87
CA TYR A 35 -21.43 18.40 -24.77
C TYR A 35 -21.69 16.92 -24.51
N TRP A 36 -21.13 16.00 -25.31
CA TRP A 36 -21.28 14.57 -25.09
C TRP A 36 -20.60 14.08 -23.80
N ALA A 37 -19.53 14.75 -23.36
CA ALA A 37 -18.93 14.49 -22.06
C ALA A 37 -19.87 14.89 -20.92
N ALA A 38 -20.54 16.04 -20.99
CA ALA A 38 -21.52 16.48 -20.00
C ALA A 38 -22.80 15.63 -20.02
N GLU A 39 -23.34 15.32 -21.21
CA GLU A 39 -24.53 14.47 -21.36
C GLU A 39 -24.28 13.06 -20.78
N ALA A 40 -23.06 12.54 -20.96
CA ALA A 40 -22.66 11.24 -20.40
C ALA A 40 -22.22 11.30 -18.92
N GLY A 41 -22.30 12.45 -18.24
CA GLY A 41 -21.85 12.63 -16.85
C GLY A 41 -20.33 12.51 -16.64
N ARG A 42 -19.55 12.61 -17.72
CA ARG A 42 -18.08 12.47 -17.76
C ARG A 42 -17.36 13.81 -17.82
N HIS A 43 -18.08 14.93 -17.75
CA HIS A 43 -17.47 16.25 -17.77
C HIS A 43 -16.57 16.43 -16.55
N ARG A 44 -15.39 17.05 -16.73
CA ARG A 44 -14.39 17.21 -15.65
C ARG A 44 -14.95 17.90 -14.41
N CYS A 45 -15.92 18.79 -14.58
CA CYS A 45 -16.60 19.49 -13.47
C CYS A 45 -17.60 18.61 -12.70
N GLU A 46 -18.02 17.47 -13.26
CA GLU A 46 -18.97 16.54 -12.63
C GLU A 46 -18.28 15.32 -12.02
N LEU A 47 -17.08 14.96 -12.50
CA LEU A 47 -16.25 13.92 -11.91
C LEU A 47 -15.85 14.35 -10.48
N LYS A 48 -16.60 13.90 -9.48
CA LYS A 48 -16.20 14.02 -8.08
C LYS A 48 -14.83 13.38 -7.93
N ALA A 49 -13.88 14.14 -7.40
CA ALA A 49 -12.59 13.58 -7.02
C ALA A 49 -12.84 12.37 -6.12
N PRO A 50 -12.22 11.22 -6.40
CA PRO A 50 -12.44 10.02 -5.60
C PRO A 50 -12.02 10.31 -4.16
N GLU A 51 -12.93 10.09 -3.23
CA GLU A 51 -12.64 10.17 -1.81
C GLU A 51 -11.83 8.94 -1.37
N HIS A 52 -11.05 9.10 -0.30
CA HIS A 52 -10.33 8.00 0.34
C HIS A 52 -9.39 7.25 -0.61
N THR A 53 -8.53 7.99 -1.30
CA THR A 53 -7.58 7.45 -2.27
C THR A 53 -6.37 6.77 -1.62
N TRP A 54 -5.72 5.89 -2.39
CA TRP A 54 -4.46 5.27 -1.99
C TRP A 54 -3.38 6.31 -1.69
N ALA A 55 -3.27 7.36 -2.51
CA ALA A 55 -2.30 8.43 -2.31
C ALA A 55 -2.49 9.14 -0.97
N ASN A 56 -3.75 9.46 -0.62
CA ASN A 56 -4.04 10.12 0.65
C ASN A 56 -3.71 9.21 1.84
N CYS A 57 -4.13 7.94 1.80
CA CYS A 57 -3.84 6.97 2.86
C CYS A 57 -2.33 6.81 3.10
N ILE A 58 -1.54 6.67 2.03
CA ILE A 58 -0.08 6.51 2.14
C ILE A 58 0.58 7.79 2.69
N LYS A 59 0.10 8.97 2.29
CA LYS A 59 0.58 10.25 2.82
C LYS A 59 0.33 10.35 4.33
N GLU A 60 -0.86 10.02 4.79
CA GLU A 60 -1.20 10.03 6.22
C GLU A 60 -0.39 8.99 6.99
N TRP A 61 -0.25 7.77 6.45
CA TRP A 61 0.56 6.70 7.08
C TRP A 61 2.02 7.12 7.27
N ARG A 62 2.60 7.83 6.28
CA ARG A 62 3.96 8.36 6.34
C ARG A 62 4.11 9.49 7.37
N SER A 63 3.06 10.26 7.57
CA SER A 63 3.04 11.41 8.48
C SER A 63 2.76 11.00 9.92
N ASP A 64 2.19 9.82 10.16
CA ASP A 64 1.90 9.32 11.51
C ASP A 64 3.17 9.05 12.33
N ALA A 65 3.46 9.95 13.27
CA ALA A 65 4.65 9.85 14.11
C ALA A 65 4.66 8.60 15.02
N LYS A 66 3.50 8.06 15.43
CA LYS A 66 3.44 6.91 16.35
C LYS A 66 3.84 5.63 15.62
N ILE A 67 3.29 5.41 14.43
CA ILE A 67 3.64 4.28 13.56
C ILE A 67 5.09 4.42 13.13
N GLN A 68 5.50 5.60 12.67
CA GLN A 68 6.87 5.80 12.22
C GLN A 68 7.88 5.61 13.36
N LYS A 69 7.59 5.99 14.61
CA LYS A 69 8.52 5.75 15.74
C LYS A 69 8.70 4.27 16.07
N ARG A 70 7.66 3.45 15.89
CA ARG A 70 7.69 2.01 16.22
C ARG A 70 8.44 1.16 15.18
N LEU A 71 8.55 1.63 13.95
CA LEU A 71 9.14 0.87 12.85
C LEU A 71 10.64 1.11 12.71
N SER A 72 11.40 0.03 12.52
CA SER A 72 12.83 0.14 12.17
C SER A 72 13.02 0.83 10.80
N PRO A 73 14.15 1.51 10.55
CA PRO A 73 14.44 2.11 9.25
C PRO A 73 14.38 1.10 8.08
N GLY A 74 14.82 -0.14 8.30
CA GLY A 74 14.77 -1.21 7.30
C GLY A 74 13.33 -1.63 6.96
N THR A 75 12.47 -1.72 7.98
CA THR A 75 11.04 -2.02 7.80
C THR A 75 10.34 -0.90 7.02
N LYS A 76 10.60 0.37 7.36
CA LYS A 76 10.05 1.54 6.63
C LYS A 76 10.43 1.52 5.16
N ARG A 77 11.71 1.30 4.84
CA ARG A 77 12.18 1.19 3.45
C ARG A 77 11.47 0.07 2.69
N SER A 78 11.26 -1.07 3.35
CA SER A 78 10.60 -2.23 2.74
C SER A 78 9.13 -1.94 2.40
N TYR A 79 8.38 -1.32 3.32
CA TYR A 79 7.00 -0.90 3.05
C TYR A 79 6.92 0.20 2.00
N ASN A 80 7.78 1.22 2.08
CA ASN A 80 7.78 2.31 1.12
C ASN A 80 7.99 1.82 -0.32
N ARG A 81 8.87 0.85 -0.55
CA ARG A 81 9.05 0.27 -1.89
C ARG A 81 7.76 -0.32 -2.45
N GLU A 82 6.95 -0.98 -1.63
CA GLU A 82 5.66 -1.51 -2.09
C GLU A 82 4.60 -0.42 -2.21
N PHE A 83 4.62 0.60 -1.36
CA PHE A 83 3.73 1.76 -1.46
C PHE A 83 3.97 2.55 -2.74
N GLU A 84 5.22 2.75 -3.16
CA GLU A 84 5.53 3.40 -4.44
C GLU A 84 4.93 2.64 -5.63
N LYS A 85 4.96 1.29 -5.62
CA LYS A 85 4.29 0.49 -6.66
C LYS A 85 2.77 0.65 -6.67
N ILE A 86 2.17 0.90 -5.49
CA ILE A 86 0.73 1.16 -5.39
C ILE A 86 0.42 2.55 -5.95
N LEU A 87 1.22 3.56 -5.59
CA LEU A 87 1.08 4.94 -6.07
C LEU A 87 1.19 5.01 -7.59
N ASP A 88 2.21 4.38 -8.18
CA ASP A 88 2.45 4.37 -9.63
C ASP A 88 1.21 3.98 -10.46
N LYS A 89 0.39 3.03 -9.97
CA LYS A 89 -0.75 2.48 -10.74
C LYS A 89 -2.12 2.85 -10.19
N ASN A 90 -2.21 3.27 -8.94
CA ASN A 90 -3.47 3.40 -8.21
C ASN A 90 -3.56 4.63 -7.30
N ALA A 91 -2.61 5.58 -7.38
CA ALA A 91 -2.60 6.78 -6.53
C ALA A 91 -3.98 7.44 -6.41
N ASP A 92 -4.61 7.74 -7.54
CA ASP A 92 -5.88 8.46 -7.61
C ASP A 92 -7.11 7.57 -7.47
N LYS A 93 -6.94 6.24 -7.33
CA LYS A 93 -8.08 5.34 -7.18
C LYS A 93 -8.55 5.33 -5.73
N SER A 94 -9.86 5.32 -5.55
CA SER A 94 -10.46 5.11 -4.23
C SER A 94 -10.13 3.70 -3.73
N MET A 95 -9.73 3.59 -2.45
CA MET A 95 -9.42 2.31 -1.84
C MET A 95 -10.65 1.40 -1.75
N SER A 96 -11.85 1.96 -1.56
CA SER A 96 -13.10 1.20 -1.41
C SER A 96 -13.47 0.36 -2.65
N ALA A 97 -12.98 0.74 -3.82
CA ALA A 97 -13.17 -0.01 -5.06
C ALA A 97 -12.37 -1.34 -5.10
N THR A 98 -11.45 -1.55 -4.15
CA THR A 98 -10.62 -2.75 -4.10
C THR A 98 -11.39 -3.92 -3.51
N THR A 99 -11.68 -4.93 -4.33
CA THR A 99 -12.41 -6.11 -3.88
C THR A 99 -11.48 -7.27 -3.53
N ARG A 100 -11.95 -8.15 -2.64
CA ARG A 100 -11.27 -9.41 -2.30
C ARG A 100 -10.99 -10.28 -3.54
N GLN A 101 -11.92 -10.33 -4.49
CA GLN A 101 -11.78 -11.10 -5.72
C GLN A 101 -10.68 -10.54 -6.63
N ALA A 102 -10.61 -9.21 -6.78
CA ALA A 102 -9.56 -8.56 -7.56
C ALA A 102 -8.16 -8.83 -6.96
N MET A 103 -8.05 -8.76 -5.63
CA MET A 103 -6.82 -9.07 -4.92
C MET A 103 -6.39 -10.53 -5.12
N ARG A 104 -7.32 -11.48 -5.02
CA ARG A 104 -7.04 -12.90 -5.29
C ARG A 104 -6.58 -13.13 -6.73
N LYS A 105 -7.29 -12.56 -7.71
CA LYS A 105 -6.92 -12.68 -9.13
C LYS A 105 -5.51 -12.16 -9.37
N LYS A 106 -5.15 -11.02 -8.77
CA LYS A 106 -3.81 -10.44 -8.89
C LYS A 106 -2.75 -11.28 -8.18
N HIS A 107 -3.05 -11.83 -7.00
CA HIS A 107 -2.12 -12.72 -6.26
C HIS A 107 -1.80 -13.97 -7.07
N ILE A 108 -2.81 -14.62 -7.67
CA ILE A 108 -2.62 -15.77 -8.56
C ILE A 108 -1.83 -15.39 -9.82
N ALA A 109 -2.10 -14.22 -10.41
CA ALA A 109 -1.35 -13.73 -11.57
C ALA A 109 0.13 -13.45 -11.26
N MET A 110 0.49 -13.32 -9.98
CA MET A 110 1.87 -13.13 -9.52
C MET A 110 2.50 -14.43 -9.01
N SER A 111 1.95 -15.59 -9.34
CA SER A 111 2.44 -16.91 -8.91
C SER A 111 3.90 -17.17 -9.28
N GLU A 112 4.39 -16.61 -10.39
CA GLU A 112 5.80 -16.68 -10.79
C GLU A 112 6.74 -15.92 -9.83
N THR A 113 6.20 -14.98 -9.04
CA THR A 113 6.95 -14.21 -8.04
C THR A 113 6.28 -14.29 -6.67
N PRO A 114 6.24 -15.48 -6.03
CA PRO A 114 5.41 -15.74 -4.85
C PRO A 114 5.68 -14.78 -3.69
N ARG A 115 6.97 -14.48 -3.43
CA ARG A 115 7.37 -13.53 -2.38
C ARG A 115 6.84 -12.13 -2.64
N ALA A 116 6.88 -11.66 -3.89
CA ALA A 116 6.37 -10.33 -4.24
C ALA A 116 4.84 -10.28 -4.14
N ALA A 117 4.15 -11.36 -4.50
CA ALA A 117 2.71 -11.51 -4.36
C ALA A 117 2.28 -11.39 -2.88
N ASP A 118 2.97 -12.08 -1.97
CA ASP A 118 2.69 -12.03 -0.54
C ASP A 118 2.98 -10.65 0.07
N TRP A 119 4.05 -9.97 -0.38
CA TRP A 119 4.37 -8.60 0.03
C TRP A 119 3.30 -7.60 -0.39
N MET A 120 2.74 -7.77 -1.59
CA MET A 120 1.63 -6.96 -2.08
C MET A 120 0.39 -7.11 -1.20
N LEU A 121 0.02 -8.34 -0.83
CA LEU A 121 -1.08 -8.60 0.11
C LEU A 121 -0.83 -7.98 1.49
N GLN A 122 0.38 -8.13 2.02
CA GLN A 122 0.75 -7.55 3.30
C GLN A 122 0.65 -6.02 3.29
N SER A 123 1.13 -5.38 2.22
CA SER A 123 1.13 -3.91 2.10
C SER A 123 -0.28 -3.35 2.01
N VAL A 124 -1.14 -3.99 1.20
CA VAL A 124 -2.57 -3.63 1.13
C VAL A 124 -3.25 -3.82 2.49
N SER A 125 -2.96 -4.92 3.18
CA SER A 125 -3.56 -5.19 4.48
C SER A 125 -3.21 -4.12 5.53
N ILE A 126 -1.94 -3.70 5.58
CA ILE A 126 -1.47 -2.64 6.50
C ILE A 126 -2.17 -1.31 6.22
N LEU A 127 -2.21 -0.90 4.95
CA LEU A 127 -2.85 0.36 4.57
C LEU A 127 -4.35 0.34 4.80
N TRP A 128 -5.02 -0.80 4.55
CA TRP A 128 -6.45 -0.93 4.79
C TRP A 128 -6.79 -0.83 6.27
N ASN A 129 -6.07 -1.57 7.12
CA ASN A 129 -6.29 -1.50 8.56
C ASN A 129 -5.93 -0.12 9.10
N PHE A 130 -4.89 0.54 8.59
CA PHE A 130 -4.59 1.93 8.95
C PHE A 130 -5.73 2.88 8.58
N ALA A 131 -6.22 2.81 7.34
CA ALA A 131 -7.34 3.63 6.89
C ALA A 131 -8.60 3.41 7.75
N LYS A 132 -8.89 2.15 8.10
CA LYS A 132 -10.04 1.80 8.92
C LYS A 132 -9.88 2.21 10.38
N ASP A 133 -8.76 1.84 11.01
CA ASP A 133 -8.60 1.90 12.47
C ASP A 133 -8.00 3.23 12.96
N GLN A 134 -7.33 4.00 12.09
CA GLN A 134 -6.67 5.25 12.47
C GLN A 134 -7.24 6.48 11.75
N LEU A 135 -7.75 6.31 10.52
CA LEU A 135 -8.41 7.40 9.79
C LEU A 135 -9.94 7.33 9.85
N ASP A 136 -10.48 6.29 10.49
CA ASP A 136 -11.92 6.04 10.63
C ASP A 136 -12.68 6.05 9.28
N TRP A 137 -12.00 5.63 8.20
CA TRP A 137 -12.64 5.56 6.89
C TRP A 137 -13.73 4.48 6.90
N PRO A 138 -14.90 4.73 6.27
CA PRO A 138 -16.08 3.86 6.36
C PRO A 138 -15.94 2.62 5.47
N PHE A 139 -14.86 1.85 5.67
CA PHE A 139 -14.55 0.66 4.92
C PHE A 139 -15.03 -0.59 5.63
N GLY A 140 -15.52 -1.53 4.83
CA GLY A 140 -15.86 -2.87 5.30
C GLY A 140 -14.61 -3.70 5.61
N ASP A 141 -14.77 -5.02 5.47
CA ASP A 141 -13.67 -5.94 5.73
C ASP A 141 -12.49 -5.73 4.79
N ASN A 142 -11.30 -5.88 5.35
CA ASN A 142 -10.05 -5.76 4.61
C ASN A 142 -9.99 -6.84 3.51
N PRO A 143 -9.88 -6.45 2.23
CA PRO A 143 -9.95 -7.38 1.10
C PRO A 143 -8.79 -8.37 1.12
N ALA A 144 -7.63 -8.01 1.66
CA ALA A 144 -6.46 -8.87 1.79
C ALA A 144 -6.42 -9.71 3.09
N ALA A 145 -7.36 -9.50 4.02
CA ALA A 145 -7.37 -10.23 5.28
C ALA A 145 -7.57 -11.74 5.06
N ARG A 146 -6.87 -12.57 5.84
CA ARG A 146 -7.01 -14.05 5.78
C ARG A 146 -6.90 -14.64 4.36
N MET A 147 -6.09 -14.03 3.49
CA MET A 147 -5.72 -14.65 2.22
C MET A 147 -4.58 -15.63 2.45
N GLU A 148 -4.65 -16.78 1.78
CA GLU A 148 -3.57 -17.76 1.77
C GLU A 148 -2.35 -17.19 1.03
N LYS A 149 -1.19 -17.33 1.66
CA LYS A 149 0.09 -16.84 1.16
C LYS A 149 0.88 -18.02 0.59
N TYR A 150 1.74 -17.76 -0.39
CA TYR A 150 2.61 -18.80 -0.93
C TYR A 150 3.68 -19.25 0.09
N GLY A 151 4.09 -18.35 0.98
CA GLY A 151 5.02 -18.69 2.06
C GLY A 151 6.48 -18.77 1.63
N ALA A 152 7.32 -19.38 2.47
CA ALA A 152 8.76 -19.44 2.25
C ALA A 152 9.10 -20.37 1.06
N GLN A 153 9.70 -19.81 0.02
CA GLN A 153 10.02 -20.55 -1.22
C GLN A 153 11.42 -21.17 -1.24
N LYS A 154 12.34 -20.68 -0.39
CA LYS A 154 13.73 -21.11 -0.41
C LYS A 154 14.17 -21.49 1.00
N GLU A 155 14.53 -22.75 1.17
CA GLU A 155 15.25 -23.23 2.34
C GLU A 155 16.72 -22.82 2.22
N PHE A 156 17.23 -22.14 3.24
CA PHE A 156 18.65 -21.87 3.34
C PHE A 156 19.33 -23.13 3.89
N ARG A 157 20.08 -23.82 3.02
CA ARG A 157 20.92 -24.95 3.45
C ARG A 157 22.11 -24.44 4.25
N ALA A 158 22.53 -25.23 5.23
CA ALA A 158 23.78 -24.99 5.95
C ALA A 158 24.96 -24.95 4.97
N TRP A 159 26.00 -24.18 5.32
CA TRP A 159 27.21 -24.13 4.51
C TRP A 159 27.91 -25.49 4.50
N PRO A 160 28.35 -25.98 3.34
CA PRO A 160 29.06 -27.24 3.26
C PRO A 160 30.45 -27.13 3.92
N GLY A 161 30.98 -28.26 4.42
CA GLY A 161 32.27 -28.30 5.13
C GLY A 161 33.42 -27.62 4.38
N TRP A 162 33.55 -27.92 3.08
CA TRP A 162 34.61 -27.32 2.24
C TRP A 162 34.58 -25.79 2.19
N MET A 163 33.41 -25.17 2.32
CA MET A 163 33.27 -23.70 2.33
C MET A 163 33.70 -23.12 3.67
N LEU A 164 33.51 -23.88 4.76
CA LEU A 164 34.01 -23.51 6.09
C LEU A 164 35.53 -23.66 6.14
N ASP A 165 36.08 -24.71 5.52
CA ASP A 165 37.52 -24.95 5.48
C ASP A 165 38.24 -23.87 4.65
N ALA A 166 37.63 -23.43 3.53
CA ALA A 166 38.15 -22.34 2.70
C ALA A 166 38.21 -20.97 3.42
N LEU A 167 37.61 -20.84 4.61
CA LEU A 167 37.68 -19.61 5.39
C LEU A 167 39.10 -19.31 5.89
N ASP A 168 39.91 -20.35 6.12
CA ASP A 168 41.28 -20.21 6.62
C ASP A 168 42.21 -19.55 5.58
N ASP A 169 41.93 -19.75 4.30
CA ASP A 169 42.66 -19.15 3.18
C ASP A 169 42.04 -17.83 2.70
N ALA A 170 40.89 -17.43 3.24
CA ALA A 170 40.20 -16.21 2.84
C ALA A 170 40.97 -14.94 3.24
N PRO A 171 40.71 -13.79 2.59
CA PRO A 171 41.24 -12.49 3.02
C PRO A 171 40.95 -12.22 4.49
N GLU A 172 41.90 -11.57 5.17
CA GLU A 172 41.88 -11.37 6.63
C GLU A 172 40.53 -10.88 7.17
N VAL A 173 39.93 -9.86 6.53
CA VAL A 173 38.63 -9.30 6.92
C VAL A 173 37.51 -10.36 6.88
N VAL A 174 37.50 -11.22 5.86
CA VAL A 174 36.50 -12.28 5.70
C VAL A 174 36.70 -13.37 6.75
N ARG A 175 37.95 -13.74 7.03
CA ARG A 175 38.30 -14.72 8.06
C ARG A 175 37.87 -14.26 9.45
N ILE A 176 38.18 -13.01 9.81
CA ILE A 176 37.77 -12.41 11.08
C ILE A 176 36.24 -12.36 11.19
N ALA A 177 35.55 -11.86 10.17
CA ALA A 177 34.10 -11.77 10.18
C ALA A 177 33.43 -13.15 10.25
N GLY A 178 33.88 -14.12 9.45
CA GLY A 178 33.38 -15.48 9.45
C GLY A 178 33.62 -16.20 10.77
N GLY A 179 34.82 -16.06 11.34
CA GLY A 179 35.16 -16.57 12.67
C GLY A 179 34.30 -15.96 13.76
N LEU A 180 34.10 -14.64 13.75
CA LEU A 180 33.27 -13.93 14.73
C LEU A 180 31.79 -14.36 14.66
N ILE A 181 31.23 -14.47 13.45
CA ILE A 181 29.85 -14.91 13.24
C ILE A 181 29.67 -16.34 13.73
N ARG A 182 30.58 -17.25 13.36
CA ARG A 182 30.52 -18.66 13.77
C ARG A 182 30.71 -18.85 15.27
N GLY A 183 31.67 -18.14 15.87
CA GLY A 183 31.99 -18.26 17.30
C GLY A 183 30.94 -17.66 18.22
N THR A 184 30.24 -16.60 17.79
CA THR A 184 29.23 -15.92 18.62
C THR A 184 27.79 -16.33 18.31
N GLY A 185 27.54 -16.96 17.16
CA GLY A 185 26.20 -17.28 16.67
C GLY A 185 25.34 -16.05 16.33
N GLN A 186 25.95 -14.86 16.30
CA GLN A 186 25.24 -13.60 16.03
C GLN A 186 24.90 -13.43 14.55
N ARG A 187 23.90 -12.59 14.26
CA ARG A 187 23.61 -12.18 12.87
C ARG A 187 24.80 -11.39 12.30
N PRO A 188 25.09 -11.48 10.99
CA PRO A 188 26.27 -10.82 10.40
C PRO A 188 26.41 -9.33 10.74
N SER A 189 25.32 -8.55 10.61
CA SER A 189 25.34 -7.12 10.95
C SER A 189 25.60 -6.85 12.42
N ALA A 190 25.15 -7.74 13.32
CA ALA A 190 25.39 -7.61 14.76
C ALA A 190 26.85 -7.96 15.11
N ALA A 191 27.39 -9.01 14.49
CA ALA A 191 28.78 -9.41 14.67
C ALA A 191 29.74 -8.28 14.22
N ILE A 192 29.50 -7.67 13.06
CA ILE A 192 30.35 -6.59 12.54
C ILE A 192 30.25 -5.32 13.40
N ALA A 193 29.10 -5.07 14.04
CA ALA A 193 28.88 -3.91 14.89
C ALA A 193 29.40 -4.08 16.33
N MET A 194 30.04 -5.21 16.67
CA MET A 194 30.58 -5.44 18.01
C MET A 194 31.74 -4.46 18.29
N LEU A 195 31.48 -3.46 19.15
CA LEU A 195 32.50 -2.57 19.67
C LEU A 195 33.37 -3.29 20.71
N ARG A 196 34.66 -2.98 20.75
CA ARG A 196 35.54 -3.46 21.83
C ARG A 196 35.11 -2.82 23.14
N LYS A 197 35.03 -3.61 24.22
CA LYS A 197 34.65 -3.14 25.57
C LYS A 197 35.46 -1.92 26.05
N SER A 198 36.71 -1.73 25.59
CA SER A 198 37.56 -0.58 25.94
C SER A 198 37.10 0.74 25.31
N GLU A 199 36.34 0.72 24.21
CA GLU A 199 35.82 1.93 23.55
C GLU A 199 34.46 2.38 24.11
N ILE A 200 33.78 1.49 24.85
CA ILE A 200 32.50 1.78 25.50
C ILE A 200 32.69 2.59 26.80
N ALA A 201 33.88 2.52 27.43
CA ALA A 201 34.18 3.24 28.67
C ALA A 201 34.37 4.77 28.50
N TYR A 202 34.39 5.28 27.25
CA TYR A 202 34.64 6.69 26.93
C TYR A 202 33.52 7.36 26.10
N ARG A 203 32.33 6.76 26.02
CA ARG A 203 31.13 7.34 25.39
C ARG A 203 29.96 7.35 26.35
#